data_AF-A0A7C7C1R4-F1
#
_entry.id   AF-A0A7C7C1R4-F1
#
_cell.length_a   1.000
_cell.length_b   1.000
_cell.length_c   1.000
_cell.angle_alpha   90.00
_cell.angle_beta   90.00
_cell.angle_gamma   90.00
#
_symmetry.space_group_name_H-M   'P 1'
#
loop_
_entity.id
_entity.type
_entity.pdbx_description
1 polymer ?
#
loop_
_entity_poly.entity_id
_entity_poly.type
_entity_poly.pdbx_seq_one_letter_code
_entity_poly.pdbx_strand_id
1 'polypeptide(L)'
;MRTLIIATICFVSSVTIALGQETTDTINYDAYPGMALYEIETIKESFKEVDNPFIATYLGSEFHDYFYFPFMGANGIYYDFGDRNNDLGSIPFGEFDAPYPGYDAPENTSPGAKLVGEKFLIYWEFDLSYVICCEGGMDSYPAWLPRISKIEYYKD
;
A
#
# COMPACT_ATOMS: atom_id res chain seq x y z
N MET A 1 58.43 -21.47 -7.16
CA MET A 1 57.90 -20.13 -6.82
C MET A 1 56.43 -20.11 -7.15
N ARG A 2 55.56 -19.98 -6.15
CA ARG A 2 54.10 -19.92 -6.30
C ARG A 2 53.69 -18.46 -6.43
N THR A 3 53.05 -18.10 -7.54
CA THR A 3 52.49 -16.76 -7.75
C THR A 3 51.07 -16.74 -7.17
N LEU A 4 50.87 -15.91 -6.15
CA LEU A 4 49.57 -15.69 -5.51
C LEU A 4 48.87 -14.54 -6.26
N ILE A 5 47.73 -14.81 -6.90
CA ILE A 5 46.87 -13.78 -7.50
C ILE A 5 45.84 -13.37 -6.43
N ILE A 6 45.93 -12.14 -5.95
CA ILE A 6 44.95 -11.55 -5.03
C ILE A 6 43.88 -10.87 -5.89
N ALA A 7 42.67 -11.42 -5.87
CA ALA A 7 41.50 -10.81 -6.50
C ALA A 7 40.87 -9.82 -5.50
N THR A 8 40.96 -8.52 -5.81
CA THR A 8 40.29 -7.45 -5.06
C THR A 8 38.82 -7.41 -5.49
N ILE A 9 37.93 -7.84 -4.60
CA ILE A 9 36.48 -7.72 -4.79
C ILE A 9 36.08 -6.30 -4.39
N CYS A 10 35.75 -5.45 -5.37
CA CYS A 10 35.10 -4.17 -5.13
C CYS A 10 33.64 -4.40 -4.75
N PHE A 11 33.33 -4.40 -3.46
CA PHE A 11 31.96 -4.20 -2.98
C PHE A 11 31.59 -2.74 -3.22
N VAL A 12 30.92 -2.47 -4.35
CA VAL A 12 30.21 -1.21 -4.55
C VAL A 12 28.91 -1.32 -3.74
N SER A 13 28.98 -0.94 -2.47
CA SER A 13 27.79 -0.70 -1.66
C SER A 13 27.12 0.57 -2.21
N SER A 14 26.17 0.38 -3.12
CA SER A 14 25.24 1.43 -3.50
C SER A 14 24.35 1.73 -2.30
N VAL A 15 24.75 2.74 -1.53
CA VAL A 15 23.90 3.41 -0.54
C VAL A 15 22.78 4.07 -1.33
N THR A 16 21.63 3.41 -1.39
CA THR A 16 20.37 4.04 -1.82
C THR A 16 20.03 5.09 -0.77
N ILE A 17 20.22 6.35 -1.14
CA ILE A 17 19.77 7.48 -0.34
C ILE A 17 18.24 7.47 -0.44
N ALA A 18 17.57 6.96 0.59
CA ALA A 18 16.15 7.18 0.79
C ALA A 18 15.94 8.69 1.02
N LEU A 19 15.70 9.42 -0.07
CA LEU A 19 15.24 10.81 0.00
C LEU A 19 13.81 10.75 0.55
N GLY A 20 13.65 11.07 1.83
CA GLY A 20 12.35 11.23 2.45
C GLY A 20 11.51 12.23 1.65
N GLN A 21 10.31 11.80 1.26
CA GLN A 21 9.31 12.65 0.61
C GLN A 21 8.82 13.67 1.65
N GLU A 22 9.35 14.89 1.66
CA GLU A 22 8.77 15.98 2.47
C GLU A 22 7.53 16.54 1.77
N THR A 23 6.35 16.07 2.18
CA THR A 23 5.08 16.75 1.88
C THR A 23 4.79 17.75 2.99
N THR A 24 4.40 18.97 2.63
CA THR A 24 3.98 19.98 3.61
C THR A 24 2.53 19.70 4.01
N ASP A 25 2.35 18.99 5.13
CA ASP A 25 1.04 18.75 5.72
C ASP A 25 0.46 20.08 6.25
N THR A 26 -0.62 20.55 5.61
CA THR A 26 -1.28 21.82 5.94
C THR A 26 -2.54 21.64 6.79
N ILE A 27 -2.91 20.41 7.11
CA ILE A 27 -4.13 20.11 7.86
C ILE A 27 -3.87 20.30 9.35
N ASN A 28 -4.78 21.02 10.02
CA ASN A 28 -4.81 21.04 11.47
C ASN A 28 -5.66 19.88 12.00
N TYR A 29 -5.01 18.90 12.63
CA TYR A 29 -5.66 17.72 13.18
C TYR A 29 -6.16 17.89 14.63
N ASP A 30 -5.93 19.03 15.29
CA ASP A 30 -6.26 19.24 16.72
C ASP A 30 -7.75 19.03 17.05
N ALA A 31 -8.63 19.21 16.07
CA ALA A 31 -10.07 19.06 16.22
C ALA A 31 -10.58 17.64 15.92
N TYR A 32 -9.71 16.71 15.52
CA TYR A 32 -10.13 15.38 15.09
C TYR A 32 -10.42 14.50 16.32
N PRO A 33 -11.43 13.62 16.25
CA PRO A 33 -11.63 12.60 17.28
C PRO A 33 -10.38 11.73 17.44
N GLY A 34 -10.12 11.28 18.67
CA GLY A 34 -8.93 10.48 18.99
C GLY A 34 -8.78 9.21 18.14
N MET A 35 -9.89 8.59 17.75
CA MET A 35 -9.89 7.41 16.87
C MET A 35 -9.45 7.75 15.44
N ALA A 36 -9.86 8.89 14.88
CA ALA A 36 -9.42 9.33 13.56
C ALA A 36 -7.93 9.67 13.57
N LEU A 37 -7.46 10.33 14.64
CA LEU A 37 -6.03 10.58 14.86
C LEU A 37 -5.22 9.28 14.93
N TYR A 38 -5.70 8.30 15.70
CA TYR A 38 -5.06 7.00 15.83
C TYR A 38 -4.95 6.26 14.48
N GLU A 39 -6.02 6.28 13.68
CA GLU A 39 -6.02 5.65 12.36
C GLU A 39 -5.01 6.34 11.41
N ILE A 40 -5.04 7.67 11.35
CA ILE A 40 -4.10 8.45 10.53
C ILE A 40 -2.65 8.18 10.95
N GLU A 41 -2.36 8.20 12.26
CA GLU A 41 -1.01 7.94 12.78
C GLU A 41 -0.56 6.51 12.49
N THR A 42 -1.45 5.52 12.68
CA THR A 42 -1.14 4.10 12.41
C THR A 42 -0.79 3.88 10.94
N ILE A 43 -1.57 4.46 10.02
CA ILE A 43 -1.28 4.39 8.59
C ILE A 43 0.07 5.06 8.28
N LYS A 44 0.28 6.30 8.75
CA LYS A 44 1.52 7.06 8.49
C LYS A 44 2.74 6.35 9.06
N GLU A 45 2.65 5.78 10.26
CA GLU A 45 3.72 5.00 10.90
C GLU A 45 4.09 3.77 10.05
N SER A 46 3.08 3.06 9.54
CA SER A 46 3.31 1.84 8.73
C SER A 46 4.10 2.10 7.44
N PHE A 47 4.15 3.35 6.97
CA PHE A 47 4.85 3.78 5.75
C PHE A 47 6.17 4.52 5.99
N LYS A 48 6.59 4.78 7.24
CA LYS A 48 7.82 5.55 7.51
C LYS A 48 9.10 4.91 6.96
N GLU A 49 9.16 3.58 6.96
CA GLU A 49 10.33 2.80 6.55
C GLU A 49 10.05 1.92 5.32
N VAL A 50 8.96 2.20 4.60
CA VAL A 50 8.59 1.43 3.41
C VAL A 50 9.38 1.92 2.22
N ASP A 51 10.09 1.01 1.57
CA ASP A 51 10.82 1.30 0.33
C ASP A 51 9.86 1.85 -0.74
N ASN A 52 10.41 2.67 -1.64
CA ASN A 52 9.65 3.23 -2.74
C ASN A 52 10.45 3.11 -4.07
N PRO A 53 10.02 2.25 -5.01
CA PRO A 53 8.86 1.35 -4.92
C PRO A 53 9.11 0.14 -4.01
N PHE A 54 8.04 -0.57 -3.62
CA PHE A 54 8.10 -1.85 -2.91
C PHE A 54 7.26 -2.93 -3.61
N ILE A 55 7.52 -4.20 -3.28
CA ILE A 55 6.75 -5.33 -3.80
C ILE A 55 5.69 -5.75 -2.79
N ALA A 56 4.46 -5.91 -3.26
CA ALA A 56 3.35 -6.40 -2.44
C ALA A 56 2.44 -7.36 -3.20
N THR A 57 1.84 -8.29 -2.47
CA THR A 57 0.85 -9.24 -2.97
C THR A 57 -0.55 -8.66 -2.81
N TYR A 58 -1.35 -8.64 -3.87
CA TYR A 58 -2.75 -8.19 -3.81
C TYR A 58 -3.62 -9.22 -3.09
N LEU A 59 -4.40 -8.79 -2.09
CA LEU A 59 -5.23 -9.68 -1.27
C LEU A 59 -6.70 -9.75 -1.73
N GLY A 60 -7.09 -8.92 -2.70
CA GLY A 60 -8.47 -8.80 -3.17
C GLY A 60 -9.22 -7.69 -2.46
N SER A 61 -9.78 -6.78 -3.24
CA SER A 61 -10.64 -5.70 -2.77
C SER A 61 -11.98 -6.19 -2.30
N GLU A 62 -12.55 -5.49 -1.32
CA GLU A 62 -13.88 -5.77 -0.82
C GLU A 62 -14.52 -4.51 -0.25
N PHE A 63 -15.85 -4.51 -0.21
CA PHE A 63 -16.63 -3.43 0.39
C PHE A 63 -17.44 -4.00 1.55
N HIS A 64 -17.11 -3.58 2.77
CA HIS A 64 -17.91 -3.85 3.98
C HIS A 64 -18.53 -2.54 4.46
N ASP A 65 -18.09 -2.05 5.63
CA ASP A 65 -18.47 -0.72 6.15
C ASP A 65 -17.80 0.42 5.34
N TYR A 66 -16.66 0.13 4.71
CA TYR A 66 -15.95 0.99 3.77
C TYR A 66 -15.19 0.15 2.74
N PHE A 67 -14.59 0.80 1.75
CA PHE A 67 -13.85 0.15 0.68
C PHE A 67 -12.44 -0.23 1.17
N TYR A 68 -12.12 -1.52 1.12
CA TYR A 68 -10.79 -2.04 1.40
C TYR A 68 -10.08 -2.34 0.07
N PHE A 69 -8.83 -1.88 -0.03
CA PHE A 69 -7.94 -2.22 -1.14
C PHE A 69 -6.60 -2.77 -0.61
N PRO A 70 -6.60 -4.02 -0.12
CA PRO A 70 -5.52 -4.56 0.69
C PRO A 70 -4.39 -5.23 -0.09
N PHE A 71 -3.17 -5.03 0.41
CA PHE A 71 -1.94 -5.66 -0.06
C PHE A 71 -1.11 -6.17 1.12
N MET A 72 -0.39 -7.27 0.91
CA MET A 72 0.62 -7.77 1.84
C MET A 72 2.02 -7.45 1.29
N GLY A 73 2.78 -6.60 1.97
CA GLY A 73 4.17 -6.33 1.62
C GLY A 73 5.03 -7.59 1.73
N ALA A 74 6.15 -7.62 0.99
CA ALA A 74 7.14 -8.69 1.13
C ALA A 74 7.73 -8.81 2.57
N ASN A 75 7.61 -7.75 3.37
CA ASN A 75 7.96 -7.70 4.79
C ASN A 75 6.87 -8.27 5.73
N GLY A 76 5.72 -8.72 5.20
CA GLY A 76 4.60 -9.24 5.98
C GLY A 76 3.72 -8.16 6.61
N ILE A 77 3.91 -6.89 6.26
CA ILE A 77 3.03 -5.79 6.71
C ILE A 77 1.81 -5.70 5.79
N TYR A 78 0.65 -5.54 6.39
CA TYR A 78 -0.61 -5.28 5.71
C TYR A 78 -0.74 -3.78 5.38
N TYR A 79 -0.98 -3.47 4.12
CA TYR A 79 -1.23 -2.11 3.64
C TYR A 79 -2.59 -2.04 2.99
N ASP A 80 -3.43 -1.14 3.46
CA ASP A 80 -4.73 -0.86 2.85
C ASP A 80 -4.70 0.50 2.15
N PHE A 81 -4.92 0.47 0.84
CA PHE A 81 -5.01 1.65 0.01
C PHE A 81 -6.47 2.06 -0.27
N GLY A 82 -7.44 1.53 0.48
CA GLY A 82 -8.84 1.91 0.45
C GLY A 82 -9.04 3.42 0.60
N ASP A 83 -9.85 4.00 -0.28
CA ASP A 83 -10.18 5.44 -0.26
C ASP A 83 -8.98 6.41 -0.43
N ARG A 84 -7.85 5.95 -0.98
CA ARG A 84 -6.59 6.74 -1.12
C ARG A 84 -6.37 7.51 -2.44
N ASN A 85 -7.37 7.70 -3.30
CA ASN A 85 -7.20 8.35 -4.62
C ASN A 85 -6.03 7.74 -5.45
N ASN A 86 -5.97 6.42 -5.49
CA ASN A 86 -4.88 5.67 -6.13
C ASN A 86 -4.83 5.87 -7.66
N ASP A 87 -3.63 5.88 -8.24
CA ASP A 87 -3.43 5.73 -9.69
C ASP A 87 -3.12 4.27 -10.01
N LEU A 88 -4.14 3.56 -10.49
CA LEU A 88 -4.08 2.13 -10.80
C LEU A 88 -3.71 1.85 -12.27
N GLY A 89 -3.54 2.89 -13.08
CA GLY A 89 -3.35 2.76 -14.52
C GLY A 89 -4.45 1.94 -15.19
N SER A 90 -4.06 0.95 -16.00
CA SER A 90 -5.00 0.07 -16.72
C SER A 90 -5.16 -1.32 -16.09
N ILE A 91 -4.68 -1.52 -14.85
CA ILE A 91 -4.82 -2.81 -14.16
C ILE A 91 -6.28 -2.96 -13.71
N PRO A 92 -6.97 -4.05 -14.08
CA PRO A 92 -8.42 -4.13 -13.95
C PRO A 92 -8.87 -4.58 -12.55
N PHE A 93 -8.41 -3.88 -11.50
CA PHE A 93 -8.93 -4.06 -10.14
C PHE A 93 -10.41 -3.69 -10.10
N GLY A 94 -11.20 -4.49 -9.38
CA GLY A 94 -12.60 -4.24 -9.08
C GLY A 94 -12.81 -3.79 -7.64
N GLU A 95 -14.07 -3.58 -7.26
CA GLU A 95 -14.47 -3.26 -5.88
C GLU A 95 -14.74 -4.52 -5.03
N PHE A 96 -14.91 -5.66 -5.68
CA PHE A 96 -15.22 -6.96 -5.09
C PHE A 96 -14.36 -8.02 -5.78
N ASP A 97 -13.05 -7.98 -5.55
CA ASP A 97 -12.12 -8.98 -6.09
C ASP A 97 -11.83 -10.10 -5.09
N ALA A 98 -12.05 -9.86 -3.79
CA ALA A 98 -11.87 -10.87 -2.76
C ALA A 98 -12.78 -12.09 -3.02
N PRO A 99 -12.30 -13.32 -2.71
CA PRO A 99 -13.14 -14.50 -2.75
C PRO A 99 -14.24 -14.40 -1.69
N TYR A 100 -15.50 -14.62 -2.08
CA TYR A 100 -16.63 -14.59 -1.14
C TYR A 100 -16.45 -15.66 -0.04
N PRO A 101 -16.53 -15.27 1.25
CA PRO A 101 -16.45 -16.21 2.37
C PRO A 101 -17.81 -16.92 2.53
N GLY A 102 -18.14 -17.83 1.61
CA GLY A 102 -19.33 -18.66 1.69
C GLY A 102 -19.14 -19.96 0.93
N TYR A 103 -19.42 -21.10 1.58
CA TYR A 103 -19.27 -22.45 1.00
C TYR A 103 -20.10 -22.67 -0.28
N ASP A 104 -21.10 -21.81 -0.55
CA ASP A 104 -22.01 -21.89 -1.71
C ASP A 104 -22.01 -20.60 -2.57
N ALA A 105 -21.06 -19.69 -2.36
CA ALA A 105 -20.98 -18.49 -3.19
C ALA A 105 -20.45 -18.84 -4.59
N PRO A 106 -21.03 -18.29 -5.68
CA PRO A 106 -20.49 -18.48 -7.02
C PRO A 106 -19.04 -17.96 -7.09
N GLU A 107 -18.19 -18.67 -7.83
CA GLU A 107 -16.81 -18.26 -8.06
C GLU A 107 -16.76 -16.82 -8.59
N ASN A 108 -15.91 -15.99 -7.96
CA ASN A 108 -15.72 -14.62 -8.42
C ASN A 108 -14.90 -14.63 -9.70
N THR A 109 -15.54 -14.29 -10.82
CA THR A 109 -14.94 -14.32 -12.16
C THR A 109 -14.56 -12.93 -12.68
N SER A 110 -14.58 -11.90 -11.81
CA SER A 110 -14.15 -10.56 -12.18
C SER A 110 -12.70 -10.60 -12.69
N PRO A 111 -12.31 -9.69 -13.60
CA PRO A 111 -10.91 -9.58 -14.02
C PRO A 111 -9.95 -9.38 -12.85
N GLY A 112 -10.35 -8.59 -11.84
CA GLY A 112 -9.55 -8.30 -10.66
C GLY A 112 -9.45 -9.47 -9.68
N ALA A 113 -10.46 -10.33 -9.58
CA ALA A 113 -10.40 -11.56 -8.77
C ALA A 113 -9.29 -12.50 -9.21
N LYS A 114 -8.94 -12.49 -10.50
CA LYS A 114 -7.80 -13.26 -11.06
C LYS A 114 -6.44 -12.70 -10.68
N LEU A 115 -6.40 -11.49 -10.13
CA LEU A 115 -5.18 -10.83 -9.65
C LEU A 115 -4.90 -11.15 -8.18
N VAL A 116 -5.85 -11.76 -7.45
CA VAL A 116 -5.66 -12.10 -6.04
C VAL A 116 -4.51 -13.09 -5.89
N GLY A 117 -3.55 -12.76 -5.04
CA GLY A 117 -2.32 -13.52 -4.85
C GLY A 117 -1.18 -13.14 -5.80
N GLU A 118 -1.43 -12.31 -6.82
CA GLU A 118 -0.38 -11.80 -7.70
C GLU A 118 0.44 -10.68 -7.02
N LYS A 119 1.70 -10.56 -7.43
CA LYS A 119 2.62 -9.53 -6.91
C LYS A 119 2.64 -8.31 -7.82
N PHE A 120 2.78 -7.15 -7.21
CA PHE A 120 2.87 -5.86 -7.88
C PHE A 120 4.06 -5.06 -7.34
N LEU A 121 4.67 -4.26 -8.23
CA LEU A 121 5.61 -3.22 -7.86
C LEU A 121 4.81 -1.92 -7.64
N ILE A 122 4.76 -1.46 -6.40
CA ILE A 122 3.97 -0.31 -5.97
C ILE A 122 4.91 0.87 -5.73
N TYR A 123 4.67 1.95 -6.47
CA TYR A 123 5.20 3.28 -6.19
C TYR A 123 4.14 4.02 -5.40
N TRP A 124 4.57 4.70 -4.34
CA TRP A 124 3.65 5.38 -3.44
C TRP A 124 4.10 6.81 -3.16
N GLU A 125 3.18 7.64 -2.69
CA GLU A 125 3.47 8.99 -2.20
C GLU A 125 2.45 9.38 -1.15
N PHE A 126 2.76 10.37 -0.33
CA PHE A 126 1.76 11.02 0.50
C PHE A 126 0.96 12.02 -0.36
N ASP A 127 -0.36 11.92 -0.31
CA ASP A 127 -1.25 12.86 -0.97
C ASP A 127 -2.50 13.09 -0.11
N LEU A 128 -3.27 14.13 -0.43
CA LEU A 128 -4.50 14.44 0.27
C LEU A 128 -5.57 13.38 -0.03
N SER A 129 -5.98 12.68 1.02
CA SER A 129 -7.06 11.68 1.05
C SER A 129 -7.88 11.89 2.33
N TYR A 130 -8.55 10.86 2.84
CA TYR A 130 -9.34 10.89 4.06
C TYR A 130 -9.42 9.50 4.70
N VAL A 131 -9.43 9.42 6.02
CA VAL A 131 -9.86 8.18 6.70
C VAL A 131 -11.37 8.21 6.88
N ILE A 132 -12.03 7.06 6.70
CA ILE A 132 -13.39 6.85 7.18
C ILE A 132 -13.25 6.27 8.58
N CYS A 133 -13.72 6.99 9.60
CA CYS A 133 -13.57 6.54 10.97
C CYS A 133 -14.79 6.82 11.84
N CYS A 134 -14.93 5.88 12.78
CA CYS A 134 -15.35 6.04 14.17
C CYS A 134 -16.81 5.63 14.46
N GLU A 135 -16.95 4.62 15.32
CA GLU A 135 -18.20 4.17 15.97
C GLU A 135 -19.41 3.88 15.05
N GLY A 136 -19.17 3.30 13.87
CA GLY A 136 -20.25 3.00 12.91
C GLY A 136 -20.79 4.26 12.20
N GLY A 137 -20.10 5.39 12.35
CA GLY A 137 -20.27 6.57 11.51
C GLY A 137 -19.56 6.42 10.17
N MET A 138 -20.03 7.15 9.16
CA MET A 138 -19.40 7.30 7.84
C MET A 138 -18.74 8.68 7.70
N ASP A 139 -18.25 9.24 8.81
CA ASP A 139 -17.58 10.53 8.80
C ASP A 139 -16.20 10.41 8.15
N SER A 140 -15.91 11.31 7.23
CA SER A 140 -14.63 11.38 6.53
C SER A 140 -13.74 12.48 7.12
N TYR A 141 -12.50 12.11 7.43
CA TYR A 141 -11.50 12.99 8.04
C TYR A 141 -10.32 13.15 7.07
N PRO A 142 -10.20 14.31 6.39
CA PRO A 142 -9.11 14.57 5.47
C PRO A 142 -7.73 14.40 6.10
N ALA A 143 -6.80 13.77 5.40
CA ALA A 143 -5.44 13.58 5.88
C ALA A 143 -4.45 13.38 4.73
N TRP A 144 -3.19 13.71 4.97
CA TRP A 144 -2.09 13.32 4.09
C TRP A 144 -1.73 11.85 4.36
N LEU A 145 -2.12 10.98 3.44
CA LEU A 145 -2.03 9.52 3.58
C LEU A 145 -1.27 8.92 2.39
N PRO A 146 -0.65 7.74 2.56
CA PRO A 146 0.01 7.03 1.48
C PRO A 146 -1.03 6.59 0.45
N ARG A 147 -0.77 6.91 -0.81
CA ARG A 147 -1.52 6.42 -1.97
C ARG A 147 -0.60 5.73 -2.96
N ILE A 148 -1.17 4.88 -3.79
CA ILE A 148 -0.48 4.34 -4.96
C ILE A 148 -0.38 5.46 -5.99
N SER A 149 0.84 5.94 -6.26
CA SER A 149 1.12 6.91 -7.32
C SER A 149 1.34 6.23 -8.67
N LYS A 150 1.74 4.95 -8.65
CA LYS A 150 1.83 4.07 -9.82
C LYS A 150 1.91 2.61 -9.37
N ILE A 151 1.33 1.71 -10.15
CA ILE A 151 1.41 0.26 -9.93
C ILE A 151 1.73 -0.49 -11.22
N GLU A 152 2.59 -1.50 -11.11
CA GLU A 152 3.03 -2.34 -12.22
C GLU A 152 2.97 -3.81 -11.83
N TYR A 153 2.71 -4.70 -12.80
CA TYR A 153 2.87 -6.14 -12.58
C TYR A 153 4.32 -6.46 -12.22
N TYR A 154 4.53 -7.20 -11.14
CA TYR A 154 5.85 -7.72 -10.80
C TYR A 154 6.07 -9.06 -11.50
N LYS A 155 7.22 -9.23 -12.13
CA LYS A 155 7.64 -10.50 -12.75
C LYS A 155 8.90 -10.96 -12.04
N ASP A 156 8.83 -12.15 -11.43
CA ASP A 156 9.98 -12.81 -10.79
C ASP A 156 11.12 -13.09 -11.78
#